data_AF-A0A1V4SZU5-F1
#
_entry.id   AF-A0A1V4SZU5-F1
#
_cell.length_a   1.000
_cell.length_b   1.000
_cell.length_c   1.000
_cell.angle_alpha   90.00
_cell.angle_beta   90.00
_cell.angle_gamma   90.00
#
_symmetry.space_group_name_H-M   'P 1'
#
loop_
_entity.id
_entity.type
_entity.pdbx_description
1 polymer ?
#
loop_
_entity_poly.entity_id
_entity_poly.type
_entity_poly.pdbx_seq_one_letter_code
_entity_poly.pdbx_strand_id
1 'polypeptide(L)'
;RGAWTLAAQHLGSAKNERLEADVVIWATGFRSAAEPFGGPLAARLKREGNEIRVDRDYAAIWDGPSDRRIFVLNGARRQRGLADPNLSLTAWRGQIVVDRLLNRPRRTDLEGEAFVDWDVLEPS
;
A
#
# COMPACT_ATOMS: atom_id res chain seq x y z
N ARG A 1 40.21 -9.88 -9.99
CA ARG A 1 38.91 -9.70 -10.68
C ARG A 1 37.83 -10.06 -9.66
N GLY A 2 36.92 -9.13 -9.38
CA GLY A 2 35.92 -9.28 -8.32
C GLY A 2 34.81 -10.21 -8.77
N ALA A 3 34.99 -11.51 -8.55
CA ALA A 3 33.97 -12.51 -8.81
C ALA A 3 33.11 -12.67 -7.56
N TRP A 4 31.80 -12.43 -7.68
CA TRP A 4 30.80 -12.82 -6.69
C TRP A 4 30.41 -14.27 -6.92
N THR A 5 30.25 -15.02 -5.83
CA THR A 5 29.61 -16.33 -5.86
C THR A 5 28.26 -16.24 -5.16
N LEU A 6 27.17 -16.44 -5.89
CA LEU A 6 25.81 -16.42 -5.38
C LEU A 6 25.34 -17.85 -5.14
N ALA A 7 24.68 -18.08 -4.00
CA ALA A 7 23.94 -19.30 -3.73
C ALA A 7 22.45 -19.01 -3.87
N ALA A 8 21.75 -19.86 -4.63
CA ALA A 8 20.31 -19.78 -4.81
C ALA A 8 19.68 -21.15 -4.59
N GLN A 9 18.39 -21.16 -4.23
CA GLN A 9 17.60 -22.38 -4.14
C GLN A 9 16.38 -22.25 -5.04
N HIS A 10 16.18 -23.23 -5.91
CA HIS A 10 14.99 -23.28 -6.75
C HIS A 10 13.75 -23.64 -5.90
N LEU A 11 12.76 -22.76 -5.84
CA LEU A 11 11.61 -22.91 -4.94
C LEU A 11 10.76 -24.17 -5.18
N GLY A 12 10.64 -24.62 -6.44
CA GLY A 12 9.81 -25.79 -6.77
C GLY A 12 10.51 -27.14 -6.57
N SER A 13 11.84 -27.18 -6.61
CA SER A 13 12.62 -28.44 -6.55
C SER A 13 13.56 -28.52 -5.36
N ALA A 14 13.67 -27.45 -4.57
CA ALA A 14 14.60 -27.27 -3.46
C ALA A 14 16.09 -27.47 -3.80
N LYS A 15 16.45 -27.55 -5.10
CA LYS A 15 17.83 -27.73 -5.55
C LYS A 15 18.63 -26.47 -5.31
N ASN A 16 19.84 -26.65 -4.76
CA ASN A 16 20.80 -25.57 -4.55
C ASN A 16 21.66 -25.35 -5.80
N GLU A 17 21.90 -24.09 -6.13
CA GLU A 17 22.70 -23.65 -7.27
C GLU A 17 23.76 -22.65 -6.83
N ARG A 18 24.91 -22.67 -7.52
CA ARG A 18 25.99 -21.70 -7.34
C ARG A 18 26.26 -21.01 -8.67
N LEU A 19 26.28 -19.68 -8.65
CA LEU A 19 26.46 -18.83 -9.82
C LEU A 19 27.66 -17.91 -9.58
N GLU A 20 28.53 -17.78 -10.58
CA GLU A 20 29.64 -16.81 -10.56
C GLU A 20 29.30 -15.59 -11.43
N ALA A 21 29.61 -14.39 -10.94
CA ALA A 21 29.33 -13.16 -11.66
C ALA A 21 30.35 -12.06 -11.32
N ASP A 22 30.74 -11.26 -12.31
CA ASP A 22 31.58 -10.07 -12.07
C ASP A 22 30.77 -8.89 -11.48
N VAL A 23 29.46 -8.84 -11.74
CA VAL A 23 28.55 -7.76 -11.30
C VAL A 23 27.22 -8.35 -10.83
N VAL A 24 26.68 -7.80 -9.74
CA VAL A 24 25.36 -8.15 -9.20
C VAL A 24 24.47 -6.89 -9.17
N ILE A 25 23.28 -6.98 -9.76
CA ILE A 25 22.27 -5.91 -9.74
C ILE A 25 21.11 -6.32 -8.83
N TRP A 26 20.87 -5.57 -7.76
CA TRP A 26 19.77 -5.82 -6.83
C TRP A 26 18.48 -5.13 -7.27
N ALA A 27 17.73 -5.79 -8.16
CA ALA A 27 16.42 -5.33 -8.64
C ALA A 27 15.25 -5.87 -7.79
N THR A 28 15.39 -5.87 -6.46
CA THR A 28 14.44 -6.50 -5.52
C THR A 28 13.22 -5.62 -5.15
N GLY A 29 13.07 -4.47 -5.81
CA GLY A 29 11.97 -3.53 -5.58
C GLY A 29 12.13 -2.72 -4.29
N PHE A 30 11.00 -2.21 -3.76
CA PHE A 30 10.96 -1.37 -2.57
C PHE A 30 10.17 -2.06 -1.44
N ARG A 31 10.55 -1.76 -0.20
CA ARG A 31 9.81 -2.15 1.01
C ARG A 31 9.32 -0.90 1.73
N SER A 32 8.18 -1.00 2.40
CA SER A 32 7.76 0.04 3.35
C SER A 32 8.85 0.24 4.40
N ALA A 33 9.30 1.47 4.55
CA ALA A 33 10.24 1.87 5.59
C ALA A 33 9.47 2.31 6.84
N ALA A 34 10.15 2.31 8.00
CA ALA A 34 9.61 2.98 9.18
C ALA A 34 9.35 4.46 8.87
N GLU A 35 8.22 5.00 9.33
CA GLU A 35 7.90 6.38 9.04
C GLU A 35 8.87 7.32 9.78
N PRO A 36 9.49 8.30 9.09
CA PRO A 36 10.49 9.18 9.68
C PRO A 36 9.90 10.11 10.75
N PHE A 37 8.57 10.20 10.86
CA PHE A 37 7.84 11.04 11.81
C PHE A 37 7.62 10.36 13.18
N GLY A 38 8.50 9.41 13.54
CA GLY A 38 8.37 8.45 14.64
C GLY A 38 8.30 9.00 16.07
N GLY A 39 8.31 10.31 16.26
CA GLY A 39 8.25 10.95 17.58
C GLY A 39 6.86 10.83 18.25
N PRO A 40 6.40 11.85 18.99
CA PRO A 40 5.12 11.83 19.71
C PRO A 40 3.90 11.46 18.86
N LEU A 41 3.98 11.65 17.54
CA LEU A 41 2.89 11.31 16.63
C LEU A 41 2.73 9.79 16.44
N ALA A 42 3.82 9.02 16.46
CA ALA A 42 3.76 7.58 16.22
C ALA A 42 2.92 6.85 17.28
N ALA A 43 3.01 7.26 18.54
CA ALA A 43 2.23 6.71 19.64
C ALA A 43 0.73 7.00 19.52
N ARG A 44 0.34 8.01 18.73
CA ARG A 44 -1.06 8.42 18.53
C ARG A 44 -1.70 7.76 17.31
N LEU A 45 -0.91 7.17 16.42
CA LEU A 45 -1.37 6.50 15.19
C LEU A 45 -1.73 5.04 15.49
N LYS A 46 -2.93 4.61 15.12
CA LYS A 46 -3.27 3.18 15.18
C LYS A 46 -2.54 2.43 14.07
N ARG A 47 -2.14 1.19 14.36
CA ARG A 47 -1.40 0.32 13.45
C ARG A 47 -2.22 -0.91 13.05
N GLU A 48 -1.97 -1.39 11.84
CA GLU A 48 -2.45 -2.69 11.35
C GLU A 48 -1.23 -3.48 10.82
N GLY A 49 -0.65 -4.30 11.69
CA GLY A 49 0.72 -4.81 11.50
C GLY A 49 1.73 -3.66 11.40
N ASN A 50 2.50 -3.63 10.32
CA ASN A 50 3.51 -2.59 10.04
C ASN A 50 2.95 -1.34 9.32
N GLU A 51 1.65 -1.29 9.01
CA GLU A 51 1.05 -0.13 8.32
C GLU A 51 0.31 0.76 9.32
N ILE A 52 0.20 2.05 9.02
CA ILE A 52 -0.76 2.93 9.69
C ILE A 52 -2.15 2.49 9.27
N ARG A 53 -3.04 2.28 10.24
CA ARG A 53 -4.43 1.95 9.96
C ARG A 53 -5.15 3.15 9.35
N VAL A 54 -5.85 2.95 8.24
CA VAL A 54 -6.61 4.00 7.54
C VAL A 54 -8.10 3.70 7.46
N ASP A 55 -8.93 4.74 7.44
CA ASP A 55 -10.34 4.65 7.06
C ASP A 55 -10.51 4.52 5.55
N ARG A 56 -11.76 4.36 5.10
CA ARG A 56 -12.12 4.21 3.67
C ARG A 56 -11.68 5.38 2.79
N ASP A 57 -11.46 6.55 3.38
CA ASP A 57 -11.08 7.78 2.70
C ASP A 57 -9.57 8.06 2.84
N TYR A 58 -8.78 7.02 3.16
CA TYR A 58 -7.31 7.06 3.34
C TYR A 58 -6.84 7.92 4.52
N ALA A 59 -7.74 8.33 5.43
CA ALA A 59 -7.35 9.06 6.62
C ALA A 59 -6.85 8.10 7.70
N ALA A 60 -5.70 8.39 8.29
CA ALA A 60 -5.13 7.64 9.40
C ALA A 60 -6.08 7.67 10.60
N ILE A 61 -6.26 6.53 11.25
CA ILE A 61 -6.96 6.45 12.53
C ILE A 61 -5.97 6.86 13.62
N TRP A 62 -6.21 7.98 14.28
CA TRP A 62 -5.29 8.53 15.27
C TRP A 62 -6.00 9.31 16.38
N ASP A 63 -5.37 9.41 17.54
CA ASP A 63 -5.86 10.16 18.69
C ASP A 63 -5.50 11.65 18.56
N GLY A 64 -6.04 12.32 17.53
CA GLY A 64 -5.82 13.75 17.25
C GLY A 64 -7.12 14.54 17.16
N PRO A 65 -7.06 15.87 17.04
CA PRO A 65 -8.25 16.70 16.83
C PRO A 65 -9.06 16.24 15.61
N SER A 66 -10.38 16.22 15.72
CA SER A 66 -11.28 15.70 14.67
C SER A 66 -11.25 16.49 13.36
N ASP A 67 -10.80 17.75 13.43
CA ASP A 67 -10.60 18.67 12.30
C ASP A 67 -9.21 18.54 11.66
N ARG A 68 -8.31 17.74 12.24
CA ARG A 68 -6.96 17.49 11.71
C ARG A 68 -6.85 16.05 11.23
N ARG A 69 -6.79 15.90 9.91
CA ARG A 69 -6.66 14.59 9.27
C ARG A 69 -5.26 14.40 8.72
N ILE A 70 -4.74 13.18 8.86
CA ILE A 70 -3.48 12.75 8.25
C ILE A 70 -3.87 11.73 7.19
N PHE A 71 -3.45 11.93 5.95
CA PHE A 71 -3.75 11.00 4.85
C PHE A 71 -2.53 10.16 4.52
N VAL A 72 -2.76 8.87 4.26
CA VAL A 72 -1.71 7.91 3.88
C VAL A 72 -2.00 7.38 2.49
N LEU A 73 -1.14 7.71 1.53
CA LEU A 73 -1.27 7.30 0.13
C LEU A 73 -0.08 6.41 -0.25
N ASN A 74 -0.32 5.33 -1.00
CA ASN A 74 0.70 4.32 -1.35
C ASN A 74 1.35 3.65 -0.12
N GLY A 75 0.70 3.71 1.04
CA GLY A 75 1.21 3.23 2.32
C GLY A 75 0.28 2.23 3.00
N ALA A 76 -0.78 1.79 2.32
CA ALA A 76 -1.85 0.96 2.88
C ALA A 76 -2.13 -0.28 2.00
N ARG A 77 -1.12 -0.81 1.30
CA ARG A 77 -1.26 -1.94 0.37
C ARG A 77 -1.92 -3.16 1.01
N ARG A 78 -1.62 -3.50 2.27
CA ARG A 78 -2.28 -4.65 2.93
C ARG A 78 -3.74 -4.37 3.27
N GLN A 79 -4.13 -3.11 3.47
CA GLN A 79 -5.51 -2.70 3.77
C GLN A 79 -6.35 -2.37 2.52
N ARG A 80 -5.71 -2.07 1.39
CA ARG A 80 -6.36 -1.56 0.15
C ARG A 80 -6.03 -2.39 -1.10
N GLY A 81 -5.20 -3.41 -0.95
CA GLY A 81 -4.83 -4.33 -2.03
C GLY A 81 -3.88 -3.72 -3.06
N LEU A 82 -3.79 -4.39 -4.21
CA LEU A 82 -2.88 -4.03 -5.31
C LEU A 82 -3.21 -2.67 -5.96
N ALA A 83 -4.41 -2.14 -5.73
CA ALA A 83 -4.83 -0.84 -6.21
C ALA A 83 -4.07 0.32 -5.53
N ASP A 84 -3.63 0.15 -4.28
CA ASP A 84 -2.99 1.24 -3.53
C ASP A 84 -1.68 1.72 -4.15
N PRO A 85 -0.69 0.90 -4.53
CA PRO A 85 0.50 1.41 -5.20
C PRO A 85 0.27 1.79 -6.68
N ASN A 86 -0.95 1.62 -7.22
CA ASN A 86 -1.19 1.84 -8.64
C ASN A 86 -1.25 3.34 -8.98
N LEU A 87 -0.33 3.78 -9.85
CA LEU A 87 -0.23 5.16 -10.28
C LEU A 87 -1.45 5.62 -11.10
N SER A 88 -2.08 4.74 -11.88
CA SER A 88 -3.27 5.12 -12.67
C SER A 88 -4.46 5.50 -11.79
N LEU A 89 -4.50 5.01 -10.54
CA LEU A 89 -5.54 5.31 -9.56
C LEU A 89 -5.19 6.49 -8.64
N THR A 90 -4.08 7.19 -8.89
CA THR A 90 -3.66 8.34 -8.06
C THR A 90 -4.66 9.49 -8.16
N ALA A 91 -5.17 9.80 -9.37
CA ALA A 91 -6.15 10.88 -9.55
C ALA A 91 -7.46 10.58 -8.81
N TRP A 92 -7.96 9.35 -8.93
CA TRP A 92 -9.15 8.88 -8.23
C TRP A 92 -8.99 8.93 -6.69
N ARG A 93 -7.87 8.44 -6.16
CA ARG A 93 -7.57 8.56 -4.71
C ARG A 93 -7.41 10.01 -4.26
N GLY A 94 -6.77 10.85 -5.08
CA GLY A 94 -6.61 12.27 -4.82
C GLY A 94 -7.96 12.97 -4.69
N GLN A 95 -8.93 12.63 -5.55
CA GLN A 95 -10.29 13.15 -5.43
C GLN A 95 -10.96 12.74 -4.11
N ILE A 96 -10.84 11.47 -3.69
CA ILE A 96 -11.37 11.00 -2.40
C ILE A 96 -10.81 11.83 -1.24
N VAL A 97 -9.49 12.05 -1.22
CA VAL A 97 -8.83 12.85 -0.17
C VAL A 97 -9.29 14.31 -0.21
N VAL A 98 -9.38 14.92 -1.38
CA VAL A 98 -9.82 16.32 -1.54
C VAL A 98 -11.28 16.48 -1.11
N ASP A 99 -12.17 15.58 -1.53
CA ASP A 99 -13.57 15.62 -1.12
C ASP A 99 -13.69 15.46 0.40
N ARG A 100 -12.92 14.55 0.99
CA ARG A 100 -12.84 14.37 2.44
C ARG A 100 -12.36 15.65 3.13
N LEU A 101 -11.30 16.29 2.65
CA LEU A 101 -10.77 17.56 3.18
C LEU A 101 -11.81 18.69 3.14
N LEU A 102 -12.57 18.78 2.05
CA LEU A 102 -13.59 19.80 1.84
C LEU A 102 -14.96 19.45 2.44
N ASN A 103 -15.07 18.33 3.18
CA ASN A 103 -16.31 17.76 3.69
C ASN A 103 -17.40 17.60 2.61
N ARG A 104 -16.99 17.24 1.39
CA ARG A 104 -17.88 16.91 0.29
C ARG A 104 -18.29 15.43 0.37
N PRO A 105 -19.51 15.08 -0.05
CA PRO A 105 -19.89 13.68 -0.18
C PRO A 105 -19.03 13.02 -1.25
N ARG A 106 -18.74 11.73 -1.06
CA ARG A 106 -18.01 10.92 -2.04
C ARG A 106 -18.82 10.86 -3.33
N ARG A 107 -18.15 11.15 -4.45
CA ARG A 107 -18.71 10.92 -5.77
C ARG A 107 -18.82 9.41 -6.04
N THR A 108 -20.04 8.91 -6.14
CA THR A 108 -20.38 7.52 -6.48
C THR A 108 -20.66 7.34 -7.97
N ASP A 109 -20.77 8.43 -8.73
CA ASP A 109 -21.02 8.44 -10.18
C ASP A 109 -19.85 7.91 -11.02
N LEU A 110 -18.66 7.76 -10.42
CA LEU A 110 -17.49 7.15 -11.05
C LEU A 110 -17.48 5.61 -10.93
N GLU A 111 -18.36 5.04 -10.11
CA GLU A 111 -18.61 3.60 -10.05
C GLU A 111 -19.62 3.26 -11.16
N GLY A 112 -19.21 3.46 -12.42
CA GLY A 112 -20.01 3.03 -13.58
C GLY A 112 -20.20 1.52 -13.57
N GLU A 113 -21.17 1.03 -14.35
CA GLU A 113 -21.42 -0.41 -14.51
C GLU A 113 -20.14 -1.13 -14.97
N ALA A 114 -19.48 -1.79 -14.03
CA ALA A 114 -18.40 -2.70 -14.36
C ALA A 114 -19.03 -3.92 -15.06
N PHE A 115 -18.39 -4.41 -16.13
CA PHE A 115 -18.84 -5.63 -16.79
C PHE A 115 -18.81 -6.85 -15.85
N VAL A 116 -17.95 -6.81 -14.83
CA VAL A 116 -17.81 -7.86 -13.82
C VAL A 116 -18.27 -7.30 -12.48
N ASP A 117 -19.24 -7.97 -11.89
CA ASP A 117 -19.65 -7.78 -10.50
C ASP A 117 -18.86 -8.74 -9.60
N TRP A 118 -18.25 -8.21 -8.55
CA TRP A 118 -17.49 -8.96 -7.55
C TRP A 118 -18.23 -9.07 -6.22
N ASP A 119 -19.46 -8.54 -6.14
CA ASP A 119 -20.30 -8.67 -4.95
C ASP A 119 -20.75 -10.12 -4.78
N VAL A 120 -21.12 -10.45 -3.54
CA VAL A 120 -21.66 -11.76 -3.21
C VAL A 120 -23.00 -11.90 -3.90
N LEU A 121 -23.14 -12.91 -4.76
CA LEU A 121 -24.43 -13.28 -5.32
C LEU A 121 -25.33 -13.72 -4.16
N GLU A 122 -26.39 -12.95 -3.89
CA GLU A 122 -27.42 -13.37 -2.92
C GLU A 122 -28.04 -14.69 -3.40
N PRO A 123 -28.25 -15.68 -2.51
CA PRO A 123 -28.89 -16.94 -2.89
C PRO A 123 -30.33 -16.68 -3.35
N SER A 124 -30.71 -17.29 -4.49
CA SER A 124 -32.07 -17.27 -5.04
C SER A 124 -33.09 -17.98 -4.17
#